data_AF-K1SRS2-F1
#
_entry.id   AF-K1SRS2-F1
#
_cell.length_a   1.000
_cell.length_b   1.000
_cell.length_c   1.000
_cell.angle_alpha   90.00
_cell.angle_beta   90.00
_cell.angle_gamma   90.00
#
_symmetry.space_group_name_H-M   'P 1'
#
loop_
_entity.id
_entity.type
_entity.pdbx_description
1 polymer ?
#
loop_
_entity_poly.entity_id
_entity_poly.type
_entity_poly.pdbx_seq_one_letter_code
_entity_poly.pdbx_strand_id
1 'polypeptide(L)' 'MGYDGKPLIEEVEIALRKGEILTLLGPNGAGKSTILKSIARQLSLIAGTVRLDGEDMKSLTGAELSKKWPW' A
#
# COMPACT_ATOMS: atom_id res chain seq x y z
N MET A 1 6.19 7.20 3.02
CA MET A 1 5.90 6.07 3.95
C MET A 1 7.17 5.76 4.74
N GLY A 2 7.08 5.25 5.97
CA GLY A 2 8.27 5.01 6.81
C GLY A 2 7.91 4.66 8.25
N TYR A 3 8.87 4.80 9.17
CA TYR A 3 8.76 4.39 10.57
C TYR A 3 8.99 5.58 11.50
N ASP A 4 8.29 5.62 12.64
CA ASP A 4 8.40 6.69 13.65
C ASP A 4 8.26 8.11 13.09
N GLY A 5 7.37 8.26 12.10
CA GLY A 5 7.16 9.53 11.39
C GLY A 5 8.30 9.94 10.45
N LYS A 6 9.39 9.17 10.38
CA LYS A 6 10.50 9.43 9.45
C LYS A 6 10.21 8.77 8.10
N PRO A 7 10.16 9.53 7.00
CA PRO A 7 9.98 8.95 5.68
C PRO A 7 11.21 8.11 5.30
N LEU A 8 10.94 6.90 4.82
CA LEU A 8 11.93 6.01 4.18
C LEU A 8 11.77 6.02 2.65
N ILE A 9 10.53 6.24 2.20
CA ILE A 9 10.13 6.19 0.80
C ILE A 9 9.22 7.38 0.55
N GLU A 10 9.53 8.16 -0.47
CA GLU A 10 8.85 9.40 -0.81
C GLU A 10 8.44 9.37 -2.29
N GLU A 11 7.38 10.10 -2.62
CA GLU A 11 6.94 10.35 -4.01
C GLU A 11 6.76 9.09 -4.87
N VAL A 12 6.19 8.02 -4.30
CA VAL A 12 5.86 6.79 -5.05
C VAL A 12 4.42 6.81 -5.53
N GLU A 13 4.25 6.63 -6.83
CA GLU A 13 2.96 6.39 -7.47
C GLU A 13 2.96 5.00 -8.13
N ILE A 14 2.03 4.16 -7.73
CA ILE A 14 1.85 2.80 -8.26
C ILE A 14 0.37 2.65 -8.61
N ALA A 15 0.09 2.24 -9.84
CA ALA A 15 -1.24 1.87 -10.30
C ALA A 15 -1.20 0.45 -10.84
N LEU A 16 -2.19 -0.35 -10.46
CA LEU A 16 -2.36 -1.72 -10.91
C LEU A 16 -3.83 -1.97 -11.24
N ARG A 17 -4.10 -2.60 -12.38
CA ARG A 17 -5.45 -3.00 -12.79
C ARG A 17 -5.75 -4.41 -12.32
N LYS A 18 -7.03 -4.73 -12.21
CA LYS A 18 -7.48 -6.08 -11.89
C LYS A 18 -6.92 -7.10 -12.89
N GLY A 19 -6.25 -8.13 -12.38
CA GLY A 19 -5.63 -9.19 -13.17
C GLY A 19 -4.18 -8.92 -13.57
N GLU A 20 -3.63 -7.74 -13.29
CA GLU A 20 -2.21 -7.48 -13.51
C GLU A 20 -1.36 -8.03 -12.34
N ILE A 21 -0.14 -8.47 -12.67
CA ILE A 21 0.87 -8.88 -11.70
C ILE A 21 1.98 -7.84 -11.73
N LEU A 22 2.26 -7.21 -10.60
CA LEU A 22 3.36 -6.28 -10.42
C LEU A 22 4.43 -6.87 -9.52
N THR A 23 5.69 -6.73 -9.93
CA THR A 23 6.86 -7.15 -9.15
C THR A 23 7.64 -5.91 -8.71
N LEU A 24 7.91 -5.80 -7.40
CA LEU A 24 8.78 -4.78 -6.84
C LEU A 24 10.21 -5.31 -6.74
N LEU A 25 11.13 -4.76 -7.53
CA LEU A 25 12.54 -5.14 -7.55
C LEU A 25 13.42 -4.09 -6.86
N GLY A 26 14.55 -4.53 -6.32
CA GLY A 26 15.53 -3.65 -5.66
C GLY A 26 16.36 -4.36 -4.59
N PRO A 27 17.45 -3.76 -4.11
CA PRO A 27 18.33 -4.37 -3.11
C PRO A 27 17.64 -4.53 -1.75
N ASN A 28 18.23 -5.34 -0.87
CA ASN A 28 17.77 -5.45 0.51
C ASN A 28 17.83 -4.08 1.20
N GLY A 29 16.80 -3.76 1.99
CA GLY A 29 16.68 -2.44 2.63
C GLY A 29 16.08 -1.34 1.75
N ALA A 30 15.85 -1.56 0.44
CA ALA A 30 15.26 -0.56 -0.46
C ALA A 30 13.79 -0.19 -0.17
N GLY A 31 13.19 -0.69 0.92
CA GLY A 31 11.82 -0.33 1.30
C GLY A 31 10.70 -1.13 0.64
N LYS A 32 10.99 -2.15 -0.19
CA LYS A 32 9.98 -3.00 -0.85
C LYS A 32 8.92 -3.54 0.12
N SER A 33 9.35 -4.15 1.22
CA SER A 33 8.42 -4.68 2.24
C SER A 33 7.66 -3.57 2.97
N THR A 34 8.24 -2.36 3.08
CA THR A 34 7.57 -1.19 3.64
C THR A 34 6.43 -0.73 2.74
N ILE A 35 6.64 -0.67 1.42
CA ILE A 35 5.57 -0.39 0.43
C ILE A 35 4.44 -1.41 0.56
N LEU A 36 4.78 -2.71 0.50
CA LEU A 36 3.77 -3.78 0.56
C LEU A 36 2.99 -3.76 1.88
N LYS A 37 3.67 -3.57 3.02
CA LYS A 37 3.00 -3.44 4.33
C LYS A 37 2.08 -2.23 4.38
N SER A 38 2.48 -1.11 3.77
CA SER A 38 1.63 0.09 3.74
C SER A 38 0.41 -0.08 2.84
N ILE A 39 0.55 -0.70 1.67
CA ILE A 39 -0.59 -1.05 0.81
C ILE A 39 -1.55 -2.00 1.54
N ALA A 40 -1.02 -3.00 2.24
CA ALA A 40 -1.80 -3.98 3.00
C ALA A 40 -2.39 -3.42 4.33
N ARG A 41 -2.28 -2.10 4.59
CA ARG A 41 -2.69 -1.45 5.86
C ARG A 41 -2.02 -2.02 7.13
N GLN A 42 -0.91 -2.74 6.99
CA GLN A 42 -0.09 -3.24 8.10
C GLN A 42 0.90 -2.17 8.61
N LEU A 43 1.14 -1.13 7.83
CA LEU A 43 1.95 0.01 8.20
C LEU A 43 1.26 1.32 7.79
N SER A 44 0.94 2.16 8.77
CA SER A 44 0.29 3.45 8.54
C SER A 44 1.12 4.36 7.63
N LEU A 45 0.44 5.05 6.71
CA LEU A 45 1.07 6.05 5.86
C LEU A 45 1.43 7.29 6.66
N ILE A 46 2.64 7.82 6.44
CA ILE A 46 3.02 9.17 6.91
C ILE A 46 2.25 10.23 6.13
N ALA A 47 2.13 10.05 4.81
CA ALA A 47 1.39 10.92 3.89
C ALA A 47 0.88 10.10 2.69
N GLY A 48 -0.11 10.65 1.97
CA GLY A 48 -0.72 10.02 0.79
C GLY A 48 -1.92 9.13 1.09
N THR A 49 -2.37 8.40 0.07
CA THR A 49 -3.54 7.51 0.11
C THR A 49 -3.26 6.20 -0.63
N VAL A 50 -3.94 5.13 -0.24
CA VAL A 50 -4.00 3.87 -1.00
C VAL A 50 -5.46 3.65 -1.34
N ARG A 51 -5.74 3.43 -2.63
CA ARG A 51 -7.09 3.23 -3.14
C ARG A 51 -7.29 1.82 -3.64
N LEU A 52 -8.45 1.24 -3.35
CA LEU A 52 -8.91 -0.04 -3.87
C LEU A 52 -10.21 0.19 -4.63
N ASP A 53 -10.25 -0.19 -5.91
CA ASP A 53 -11.37 0.10 -6.82
C ASP A 53 -11.78 1.59 -6.85
N GLY A 54 -10.79 2.48 -6.73
CA GLY A 54 -11.00 3.95 -6.73
C GLY A 54 -11.39 4.55 -5.38
N GLU A 55 -11.70 3.75 -4.37
CA GLU A 55 -12.07 4.21 -3.03
C GLU A 55 -10.87 4.25 -2.09
N ASP A 56 -10.75 5.27 -1.23
CA ASP A 56 -9.69 5.33 -0.22
C ASP A 56 -9.86 4.18 0.79
N MET A 57 -8.82 3.37 0.98
CA MET A 57 -8.89 2.25 1.91
C MET A 57 -9.07 2.69 3.36
N LYS A 58 -8.75 3.94 3.73
CA LYS A 58 -8.97 4.46 5.09
C LYS A 58 -10.46 4.59 5.43
N SER A 59 -11.34 4.80 4.45
CA SER A 59 -12.79 4.89 4.68
C SER A 59 -13.47 3.53 4.76
N LEU A 60 -12.79 2.45 4.37
CA LEU A 60 -13.35 1.09 4.38
C LEU A 60 -13.25 0.45 5.77
N THR A 61 -14.37 -0.09 6.24
CA THR A 61 -14.42 -1.03 7.37
C THR A 61 -13.70 -2.33 7.04
N GLY A 62 -13.34 -3.11 8.06
CA GLY A 62 -12.71 -4.42 7.86
C GLY A 62 -13.59 -5.38 7.05
N ALA A 63 -14.91 -5.34 7.23
CA ALA A 63 -15.85 -6.18 6.48
C ALA A 63 -15.93 -5.80 4.99
N GLU A 64 -15.92 -4.50 4.68
CA GLU A 64 -15.92 -4.01 3.29
C GLU A 64 -14.60 -4.34 2.59
N LEU A 65 -13.47 -4.15 3.28
CA LEU A 65 -12.15 -4.50 2.75
C LEU A 65 -12.07 -5.99 2.42
N SER A 66 -12.47 -6.87 3.33
CA SER A 66 -12.43 -8.32 3.10
C SER A 66 -13.33 -8.79 1.95
N LYS A 67 -14.43 -8.08 1.65
CA LYS A 67 -15.28 -8.37 0.48
C LYS A 67 -14.62 -7.96 -0.83
N LYS A 68 -13.91 -6.83 -0.83
CA LYS A 68 -13.20 -6.30 -2.01
C LYS A 68 -11.84 -6.99 -2.23
N TRP A 69 -11.28 -7.61 -1.21
CA TRP A 69 -10.03 -8.37 -1.24
C TRP A 69 -10.34 -9.88 -1.24
N PRO A 70 -10.67 -10.50 -2.39
CA PRO A 70 -10.81 -11.94 -2.46
C PRO A 70 -9.45 -12.58 -2.18
N TRP A 71 -9.40 -13.41 -1.15
CA TRP A 71 -8.27 -14.31 -0.89
C TRP A 71 -8.03 -15.24 -2.08
#